data_AF-A0A2H6GRA6-F1
#
_entry.id   AF-A0A2H6GRA6-F1
#
_cell.length_a   1.000
_cell.length_b   1.000
_cell.length_c   1.000
_cell.angle_alpha   90.00
_cell.angle_beta   90.00
_cell.angle_gamma   90.00
#
_symmetry.space_group_name_H-M   'P 1'
#
loop_
_entity.id
_entity.type
_entity.pdbx_description
1 polymer ?
#
loop_
_entity_poly.entity_id
_entity_poly.type
_entity_poly.pdbx_seq_one_letter_code
_entity_poly.pdbx_strand_id
1 'polypeptide(L)'
;MEDAMKLDIDKLAADMTGAIKKVLEKKWPEIGDYAEVGARNLAEALIKIEKSKLTGELDEKEAKIHLFIQKNAAGSMLLAIEGLGILAAEEAINAAFQVVKDTVNTALGFSLL
;
A
#
# COMPACT_ATOMS: atom_id res chain seq x y z
N MET A 1 6.88 -14.86 -17.57
CA MET A 1 6.00 -14.46 -16.44
C MET A 1 6.23 -13.01 -16.05
N GLU A 2 7.46 -12.51 -16.11
CA GLU A 2 7.79 -11.09 -15.83
C GLU A 2 7.04 -10.13 -16.78
N ASP A 3 6.88 -10.48 -18.05
CA ASP A 3 6.12 -9.69 -19.05
C ASP A 3 4.59 -9.62 -18.81
N ALA A 4 4.05 -10.32 -17.81
CA ALA A 4 2.62 -10.32 -17.49
C ALA A 4 2.25 -9.46 -16.27
N MET A 5 3.23 -9.02 -15.47
CA MET A 5 2.99 -8.11 -14.35
C MET A 5 2.75 -6.70 -14.89
N LYS A 6 1.68 -6.05 -14.44
CA LYS A 6 1.29 -4.71 -14.88
C LYS A 6 1.60 -3.65 -13.83
N LEU A 7 1.84 -4.06 -12.59
CA LEU A 7 2.19 -3.15 -11.51
C LEU A 7 3.71 -2.94 -11.44
N ASP A 8 4.09 -1.69 -11.23
CA ASP A 8 5.48 -1.26 -11.03
C ASP A 8 5.68 -0.95 -9.54
N ILE A 9 6.55 -1.70 -8.90
CA ILE A 9 6.83 -1.57 -7.46
C ILE A 9 7.38 -0.20 -7.08
N ASP A 10 8.33 0.34 -7.85
CA ASP A 10 9.03 1.56 -7.50
C ASP A 10 8.10 2.77 -7.69
N LYS A 11 7.30 2.74 -8.77
CA LYS A 11 6.24 3.73 -9.00
C LYS A 11 5.18 3.69 -7.90
N LEU A 12 4.65 2.50 -7.56
CA LEU A 12 3.63 2.36 -6.52
C LEU A 12 4.15 2.85 -5.16
N ALA A 13 5.38 2.47 -4.80
CA ALA A 13 6.01 2.89 -3.56
C ALA A 13 6.16 4.43 -3.52
N ALA A 14 6.65 5.03 -4.62
CA ALA A 14 6.80 6.48 -4.72
C ALA A 14 5.46 7.23 -4.62
N ASP A 15 4.43 6.76 -5.33
CA ASP A 15 3.09 7.37 -5.33
C ASP A 15 2.48 7.31 -3.92
N MET A 16 2.57 6.15 -3.25
CA MET A 16 2.11 5.97 -1.86
C MET A 16 2.88 6.84 -0.86
N THR A 17 4.21 6.87 -0.94
CA THR A 17 5.05 7.74 -0.11
C THR A 17 4.64 9.20 -0.27
N GLY A 18 4.44 9.66 -1.52
CA GLY A 18 3.98 11.01 -1.80
C GLY A 18 2.62 11.32 -1.18
N ALA A 19 1.70 10.35 -1.16
CA ALA A 19 0.39 10.48 -0.52
C ALA A 19 0.50 10.57 1.01
N ILE A 20 1.28 9.69 1.63
CA ILE A 20 1.52 9.69 3.08
C ILE A 20 2.19 11.00 3.51
N LYS A 21 3.19 11.45 2.75
CA LYS A 21 3.90 12.71 3.02
C LYS A 21 2.99 13.92 3.04
N LYS A 22 2.01 13.99 2.15
CA LYS A 22 1.03 15.09 2.15
C LYS A 22 0.20 15.13 3.43
N VAL A 23 -0.14 13.96 3.99
CA VAL A 23 -0.90 13.87 5.25
C VAL A 23 -0.02 14.20 6.44
N LEU A 24 1.22 13.73 6.45
CA LEU A 24 2.13 13.78 7.60
C LEU A 24 3.27 14.78 7.44
N GLU A 25 3.09 15.82 6.62
CA GLU A 25 4.16 16.77 6.25
C GLU A 25 4.92 17.33 7.45
N LYS A 26 4.19 17.74 8.50
CA LYS A 26 4.77 18.30 9.73
C LYS A 26 5.61 17.31 10.53
N LYS A 27 5.31 16.02 10.41
CA LYS A 27 5.99 14.93 11.09
C LYS A 27 7.02 14.22 10.21
N TRP A 28 7.06 14.55 8.91
CA TRP A 28 7.92 13.90 7.93
C TRP A 28 9.41 13.81 8.34
N PRO A 29 10.03 14.82 8.97
CA PRO A 29 11.43 14.71 9.41
C PRO A 29 11.67 13.60 10.45
N GLU A 30 10.65 13.23 11.22
CA GLU A 30 10.72 12.20 12.26
C GLU A 30 10.34 10.81 11.71
N ILE A 31 9.47 10.76 10.69
CA ILE A 31 8.79 9.52 10.30
C ILE A 31 8.99 9.10 8.84
N GLY A 32 9.65 9.93 8.03
CA GLY A 32 9.76 9.75 6.58
C GLY A 32 10.28 8.37 6.21
N ASP A 33 11.40 7.95 6.80
CA ASP A 33 12.02 6.65 6.55
C ASP A 33 11.07 5.48 6.87
N TYR A 34 10.31 5.58 7.99
CA TYR A 34 9.32 4.57 8.36
C TYR A 34 8.14 4.54 7.38
N ALA A 35 7.66 5.71 6.96
CA ALA A 35 6.59 5.83 5.99
C ALA A 35 7.00 5.28 4.62
N GLU A 36 8.24 5.51 4.19
CA GLU A 36 8.80 4.99 2.94
C GLU A 36 8.92 3.47 2.95
N VAL A 37 9.41 2.88 4.05
CA VAL A 37 9.44 1.41 4.22
C VAL A 37 8.02 0.84 4.21
N GLY A 38 7.08 1.48 4.91
CA GLY A 38 5.67 1.07 4.91
C GLY A 38 5.05 1.11 3.51
N ALA A 39 5.28 2.18 2.75
CA ALA A 39 4.81 2.32 1.38
C ALA A 39 5.42 1.26 0.45
N ARG A 40 6.72 0.97 0.58
CA ARG A 40 7.37 -0.06 -0.22
C ARG A 40 6.83 -1.46 0.10
N ASN A 41 6.65 -1.79 1.38
CA ASN A 41 6.06 -3.07 1.79
C ASN A 41 4.63 -3.24 1.25
N LEU A 42 3.82 -2.17 1.24
CA LEU A 42 2.49 -2.17 0.63
C LEU A 42 2.54 -2.37 -0.89
N ALA A 43 3.48 -1.71 -1.58
CA ALA A 43 3.69 -1.92 -3.01
C ALA A 43 4.09 -3.38 -3.31
N GLU A 44 5.05 -3.94 -2.57
CA GLU A 44 5.47 -5.35 -2.68
C GLU A 44 4.30 -6.32 -2.45
N ALA A 45 3.45 -6.03 -1.46
CA ALA A 45 2.25 -6.81 -1.22
C ALA A 45 1.27 -6.79 -2.40
N LEU A 46 1.08 -5.63 -3.04
CA LEU A 46 0.22 -5.52 -4.23
C LEU A 46 0.80 -6.28 -5.43
N ILE A 47 2.11 -6.21 -5.67
CA ILE A 47 2.79 -7.04 -6.69
C ILE A 47 2.57 -8.53 -6.41
N LYS A 48 2.72 -8.95 -5.15
CA LYS A 48 2.51 -10.34 -4.76
C LYS A 48 1.06 -10.78 -4.97
N ILE A 49 0.09 -9.93 -4.63
CA ILE A 49 -1.33 -10.18 -4.92
C ILE A 49 -1.55 -10.31 -6.42
N GLU A 50 -0.99 -9.41 -7.24
CA GLU A 50 -1.08 -9.51 -8.70
C GLU A 50 -0.52 -10.84 -9.20
N LYS A 51 0.70 -11.18 -8.81
CA LYS A 51 1.34 -12.44 -9.22
C LYS A 51 0.48 -13.64 -8.83
N SER A 52 0.04 -13.73 -7.58
CA SER A 52 -0.77 -14.85 -7.10
C SER A 52 -2.17 -14.89 -7.72
N LYS A 53 -2.74 -13.74 -8.12
CA LYS A 53 -3.97 -13.68 -8.93
C LYS A 53 -3.74 -14.22 -10.33
N LEU A 54 -2.64 -13.85 -10.98
CA LEU A 54 -2.29 -14.29 -12.34
C LEU A 54 -1.95 -15.78 -12.40
N THR A 55 -1.38 -16.35 -11.34
CA THR A 55 -1.08 -17.79 -11.24
C THR A 55 -2.26 -18.62 -10.72
N GLY A 56 -3.35 -17.99 -10.27
CA GLY A 56 -4.50 -18.66 -9.69
C GLY A 56 -4.29 -19.19 -8.26
N GLU A 57 -3.20 -18.78 -7.61
CA GLU A 57 -2.92 -19.09 -6.19
C GLU A 57 -3.87 -18.39 -5.23
N LEU A 58 -4.39 -17.22 -5.61
CA LEU A 58 -5.40 -16.50 -4.84
C LEU A 58 -6.67 -16.28 -5.67
N ASP A 59 -7.82 -16.53 -5.06
CA ASP A 59 -9.09 -16.02 -5.54
C ASP A 59 -9.28 -14.52 -5.19
N GLU A 60 -10.37 -13.90 -5.64
CA GLU A 60 -10.63 -12.48 -5.34
C GLU A 60 -10.85 -12.19 -3.85
N LYS A 61 -11.47 -13.13 -3.13
CA LYS A 61 -11.77 -13.00 -1.70
C LYS A 61 -10.48 -13.08 -0.90
N GLU A 62 -9.62 -14.04 -1.22
CA GLU A 62 -8.32 -14.22 -0.60
C GLU A 62 -7.43 -13.01 -0.88
N ALA A 63 -7.40 -12.49 -2.11
CA ALA A 63 -6.68 -11.26 -2.43
C ALA A 63 -7.13 -10.05 -1.59
N LYS A 64 -8.45 -9.88 -1.38
CA LYS A 64 -9.00 -8.82 -0.50
C LYS A 64 -8.60 -9.01 0.96
N ILE A 65 -8.59 -10.25 1.46
CA ILE A 65 -8.13 -10.56 2.82
C ILE A 65 -6.64 -10.27 2.97
N HIS A 66 -5.82 -10.69 2.00
CA HIS A 66 -4.40 -10.38 1.96
C HIS A 66 -4.15 -8.87 2.00
N LEU A 67 -4.86 -8.11 1.16
CA LEU A 67 -4.77 -6.65 1.17
C LEU A 67 -5.14 -6.05 2.53
N PHE A 68 -6.24 -6.52 3.14
CA PHE A 68 -6.68 -6.06 4.44
C PHE A 68 -5.61 -6.29 5.52
N ILE A 69 -4.96 -7.46 5.54
CA ILE A 69 -3.86 -7.77 6.47
C ILE A 69 -2.72 -6.77 6.29
N GLN A 70 -2.31 -6.51 5.04
CA GLN A 70 -1.18 -5.62 4.74
C GLN A 70 -1.49 -4.16 5.08
N LYS A 71 -2.72 -3.70 4.81
CA LYS A 71 -3.21 -2.38 5.23
C LYS A 71 -3.12 -2.21 6.75
N ASN A 72 -3.59 -3.20 7.52
CA ASN A 72 -3.54 -3.14 8.98
C ASN A 72 -2.12 -3.18 9.53
N ALA A 73 -1.24 -3.99 8.93
CA ALA A 73 0.17 -4.03 9.31
C ALA A 73 0.86 -2.68 9.09
N ALA A 74 0.65 -2.04 7.93
CA ALA A 74 1.22 -0.71 7.64
C ALA A 74 0.66 0.37 8.58
N GLY A 75 -0.65 0.36 8.86
CA GLY A 75 -1.25 1.26 9.84
C GLY A 75 -0.69 1.07 11.24
N SER A 76 -0.52 -0.19 11.68
CA SER A 76 0.05 -0.50 13.00
C SER A 76 1.50 -0.03 13.12
N MET A 77 2.28 -0.09 12.04
CA MET A 77 3.65 0.43 12.00
C MET A 77 3.70 1.95 12.21
N LEU A 78 2.79 2.70 11.57
CA LEU A 78 2.68 4.14 11.79
C LEU A 78 2.24 4.45 13.24
N LEU A 79 1.25 3.73 13.77
CA LEU A 79 0.77 3.90 15.15
C LEU A 79 1.82 3.63 16.22
N ALA A 80 2.83 2.82 15.92
CA ALA A 80 3.94 2.55 16.84
C ALA A 80 4.87 3.77 17.04
N ILE A 81 4.73 4.81 16.22
CA ILE A 81 5.52 6.03 16.33
C ILE A 81 4.92 6.94 17.40
N GLU A 82 5.69 7.21 18.44
CA GLU A 82 5.29 8.10 19.52
C GLU A 82 4.92 9.50 18.99
N GLY A 83 3.76 10.01 19.42
CA GLY A 83 3.25 11.32 18.98
C GLY A 83 2.55 11.32 17.62
N LEU A 84 2.50 10.20 16.91
CA LEU A 84 1.61 10.04 15.74
C LEU A 84 0.23 9.57 16.23
N GLY A 85 -0.74 10.49 16.23
CA GLY A 85 -2.11 10.18 16.65
C GLY A 85 -2.80 9.16 15.74
N ILE A 86 -3.77 8.43 16.29
CA ILE A 86 -4.47 7.33 15.58
C ILE A 86 -5.09 7.80 14.26
N LEU A 87 -5.77 8.95 14.29
CA LEU A 87 -6.42 9.53 13.11
C LEU A 87 -5.41 9.85 12.01
N ALA A 88 -4.25 10.41 12.36
CA ALA A 88 -3.23 10.78 11.38
C ALA A 88 -2.62 9.54 10.70
N ALA A 89 -2.40 8.46 11.46
CA ALA A 89 -1.95 7.19 10.90
C ALA A 89 -2.99 6.58 9.94
N GLU A 90 -4.27 6.61 10.31
CA GLU A 90 -5.35 6.09 9.47
C GLU A 90 -5.52 6.91 8.17
N GLU A 91 -5.51 8.24 8.28
CA GLU A 91 -5.56 9.15 7.13
C GLU A 91 -4.39 8.93 6.16
N ALA A 92 -3.19 8.75 6.70
CA ALA A 92 -1.99 8.49 5.91
C ALA A 92 -2.10 7.19 5.10
N ILE A 93 -2.51 6.10 5.74
CA ILE A 93 -2.70 4.82 5.06
C ILE A 93 -3.82 4.92 4.02
N ASN A 94 -4.95 5.55 4.36
CA ASN A 94 -6.05 5.74 3.41
C ASN A 94 -5.62 6.56 2.19
N ALA A 95 -4.80 7.61 2.39
CA ALA A 95 -4.24 8.38 1.29
C ALA A 95 -3.36 7.53 0.36
N ALA A 96 -2.52 6.65 0.91
CA ALA A 96 -1.69 5.73 0.13
C ALA A 96 -2.53 4.80 -0.77
N PHE A 97 -3.62 4.24 -0.25
CA PHE A 97 -4.49 3.36 -1.04
C PHE A 97 -5.30 4.10 -2.10
N GLN A 98 -5.67 5.36 -1.84
CA GLN A 98 -6.47 6.14 -2.77
C GLN A 98 -5.70 6.49 -4.05
N VAL A 99 -4.40 6.72 -3.97
CA VAL A 99 -3.60 7.16 -5.12
C VAL A 99 -3.30 6.07 -6.15
N VAL A 100 -3.36 4.80 -5.77
CA VAL A 100 -3.05 3.67 -6.67
C VAL A 100 -4.27 2.83 -7.05
N LYS A 101 -5.47 3.17 -6.54
CA LYS A 101 -6.69 2.38 -6.68
C LYS A 101 -6.98 1.98 -8.13
N ASP A 102 -7.01 2.95 -9.04
CA ASP A 102 -7.37 2.69 -10.44
C ASP A 102 -6.30 1.85 -11.15
N THR A 103 -5.02 2.14 -10.88
CA THR A 103 -3.88 1.38 -11.39
C THR A 103 -3.95 -0.09 -10.97
N VAL A 104 -4.19 -0.34 -9.67
CA VAL A 104 -4.28 -1.68 -9.09
C VAL A 104 -5.50 -2.44 -9.62
N ASN A 105 -6.69 -1.83 -9.59
CA ASN A 105 -7.91 -2.50 -10.05
C ASN A 105 -7.84 -2.82 -11.56
N THR A 106 -7.23 -1.94 -12.37
CA THR A 106 -6.99 -2.17 -13.80
C THR A 106 -6.01 -3.30 -14.05
N ALA A 107 -4.92 -3.36 -13.26
CA ALA A 107 -3.93 -4.42 -13.38
C ALA A 107 -4.55 -5.80 -13.12
N LEU A 108 -5.28 -5.90 -12.01
CA LEU A 108 -5.88 -7.13 -11.51
C LEU A 108 -7.14 -7.57 -12.27
N GLY A 109 -7.82 -6.65 -12.96
CA GLY A 109 -9.06 -6.95 -13.68
C GLY A 109 -10.29 -7.14 -12.77
N PHE A 110 -10.19 -6.78 -11.49
CA PHE A 110 -11.31 -6.76 -10.54
C PHE A 110 -11.09 -5.64 -9.50
N SER A 111 -12.16 -5.29 -8.77
CA SER A 111 -12.07 -4.31 -7.69
C SER A 111 -11.47 -4.93 -6.44
N LEU A 112 -10.19 -4.68 -6.21
CA LEU A 112 -9.49 -5.03 -4.97
C LEU A 112 -9.67 -3.93 -3.91
N LEU A 113 -9.61 -2.66 -4.33
CA LEU A 113 -9.74 -1.43 -3.54
C LEU A 113 -11.04 -0.66 -3.86
#